data_AF-A0A7Y0L330-F1
#
_entry.id   AF-A0A7Y0L330-F1
#
_cell.length_a   1.000
_cell.length_b   1.000
_cell.length_c   1.000
_cell.angle_alpha   90.00
_cell.angle_beta   90.00
_cell.angle_gamma   90.00
#
_symmetry.space_group_name_H-M   'P 1'
#
loop_
_entity.id
_entity.type
_entity.pdbx_description
1 polymer ?
#
loop_
_entity_poly.entity_id
_entity_poly.type
_entity_poly.pdbx_seq_one_letter_code
_entity_poly.pdbx_strand_id
1 'polypeptide(L)'
;MTTIDFVPEAAEEYIKLDRTIRLEVQKALQKLERDPRGYGDPLGNKAGINLFGWFSIRAGHRIRLIYEVESDESVDHVIIWAVGRREGFTVHQTAQARIRAFTDATAQEMKQLQAVLRTAGDMPS
;
A
#
# COMPACT_ATOMS: atom_id res chain seq x y z
N MET A 1 -14.41 -7.58 -9.22
CA MET A 1 -14.92 -6.55 -8.27
C MET A 1 -13.71 -5.93 -7.61
N THR A 2 -13.73 -4.64 -7.26
CA THR A 2 -12.56 -4.00 -6.64
C THR A 2 -12.96 -3.41 -5.30
N THR A 3 -12.17 -3.67 -4.27
CA THR A 3 -12.30 -3.03 -2.96
C THR A 3 -11.06 -2.17 -2.71
N ILE A 4 -11.25 -1.04 -2.03
CA ILE A 4 -10.16 -0.11 -1.70
C ILE A 4 -10.17 0.14 -0.21
N ASP A 5 -9.07 -0.20 0.43
CA ASP A 5 -8.83 0.03 1.86
C ASP A 5 -7.63 0.95 2.06
N PHE A 6 -7.56 1.58 3.23
CA PHE A 6 -6.47 2.44 3.64
C PHE A 6 -5.82 1.84 4.87
N VAL A 7 -4.48 1.87 4.93
CA VAL A 7 -3.82 1.74 6.23
C VAL A 7 -4.23 2.93 7.12
N PRO A 8 -4.29 2.78 8.45
CA PRO A 8 -4.81 3.81 9.35
C PRO A 8 -4.17 5.18 9.13
N GLU A 9 -2.84 5.22 8.94
CA GLU A 9 -2.10 6.45 8.73
C GLU A 9 -2.45 7.12 7.39
N ALA A 10 -2.71 6.33 6.34
CA ALA A 10 -3.14 6.86 5.05
C ALA A 10 -4.58 7.39 5.09
N ALA A 11 -5.45 6.78 5.90
CA ALA A 11 -6.78 7.30 6.15
C ALA A 11 -6.73 8.67 6.86
N GLU A 12 -5.87 8.82 7.87
CA GLU A 12 -5.64 10.10 8.52
C GLU A 12 -5.10 11.17 7.56
N GLU A 13 -4.11 10.80 6.74
CA GLU A 13 -3.56 11.68 5.71
C GLU A 13 -4.65 12.19 4.77
N TYR A 14 -5.51 11.29 4.30
CA TYR A 14 -6.65 11.64 3.44
C TYR A 14 -7.63 12.59 4.13
N ILE A 15 -8.00 12.33 5.39
CA ILE A 15 -8.94 13.17 6.16
C ILE A 15 -8.39 14.58 6.37
N LYS A 16 -7.07 14.71 6.60
CA LYS A 16 -6.38 15.99 6.82
C LYS A 16 -6.25 16.86 5.56
N LEU A 17 -6.52 16.33 4.36
CA LEU A 17 -6.49 17.12 3.12
C LEU A 17 -7.62 18.15 3.08
N ASP A 18 -7.36 19.27 2.41
CA ASP A 18 -8.40 20.26 2.11
C ASP A 18 -9.55 19.65 1.30
N ARG A 19 -10.76 20.18 1.49
CA ARG A 19 -11.98 19.67 0.84
C ARG A 19 -11.84 19.51 -0.67
N THR A 20 -11.26 20.51 -1.35
CA THR A 20 -11.05 20.47 -2.81
C THR A 20 -10.10 19.35 -3.22
N ILE A 21 -9.04 19.13 -2.44
CA ILE A 21 -8.06 18.08 -2.71
C ILE A 21 -8.67 16.70 -2.46
N ARG A 22 -9.48 16.54 -1.40
CA ARG A 22 -10.21 15.29 -1.14
C ARG A 22 -11.13 14.90 -2.30
N LEU A 23 -11.81 15.85 -2.93
CA LEU A 23 -12.62 15.58 -4.12
C LEU A 23 -11.78 15.08 -5.30
N GLU A 24 -10.58 15.62 -5.49
CA GLU A 24 -9.66 15.13 -6.52
C GLU A 24 -9.14 13.72 -6.22
N VAL A 25 -8.86 13.42 -4.94
CA VAL A 25 -8.52 12.07 -4.50
C VAL A 25 -9.69 11.11 -4.72
N GLN A 26 -10.91 11.49 -4.37
CA GLN A 26 -12.10 10.66 -4.57
C GLN A 26 -12.32 10.31 -6.05
N LYS A 27 -12.13 11.27 -6.96
CA LYS A 27 -12.17 11.00 -8.42
C LYS A 27 -11.10 10.01 -8.85
N ALA A 28 -9.92 10.07 -8.25
CA ALA A 28 -8.84 9.13 -8.55
C ALA A 28 -9.17 7.72 -8.02
N LEU A 29 -9.74 7.61 -6.82
CA LEU A 29 -10.20 6.33 -6.25
C LEU A 29 -11.30 5.69 -7.10
N GLN A 30 -12.28 6.46 -7.58
CA GLN A 30 -13.33 5.94 -8.48
C GLN A 30 -12.80 5.39 -9.80
N LYS A 31 -11.69 5.94 -10.31
CA LYS A 31 -11.01 5.39 -11.48
C LYS A 31 -10.24 4.14 -11.13
N LEU A 32 -9.61 4.12 -9.95
CA LEU A 32 -8.88 3.00 -9.43
C LEU A 32 -9.78 1.77 -9.18
N GLU A 33 -11.02 1.97 -8.73
CA GLU A 33 -12.02 0.89 -8.60
C GLU A 33 -12.31 0.18 -9.93
N ARG A 34 -12.19 0.90 -11.05
CA ARG A 34 -12.50 0.36 -12.38
C ARG A 34 -11.32 -0.34 -13.03
N ASP A 35 -10.12 0.17 -12.81
CA ASP A 35 -8.90 -0.34 -13.43
C ASP A 35 -7.69 -0.14 -12.50
N PRO A 36 -7.55 -0.96 -11.44
CA PRO A 36 -6.54 -0.74 -10.41
C PRO A 36 -5.10 -0.90 -10.93
N ARG A 37 -4.89 -1.71 -11.98
CA ARG A 37 -3.57 -1.98 -12.55
C ARG A 37 -3.23 -1.13 -13.77
N GLY A 38 -4.22 -0.75 -14.58
CA GLY A 38 -4.00 0.07 -15.77
C GLY A 38 -4.07 1.58 -15.52
N TYR A 39 -4.70 2.03 -14.42
CA TYR A 39 -4.78 3.46 -14.09
C TYR A 39 -3.52 4.02 -13.42
N GLY A 40 -2.79 3.21 -12.66
CA GLY A 40 -1.61 3.64 -11.94
C GLY A 40 -0.29 3.37 -12.65
N ASP A 41 0.71 4.17 -12.28
CA ASP A 41 2.08 3.96 -12.73
C ASP A 41 2.75 2.89 -11.85
N PRO A 42 3.22 1.76 -12.40
CA PRO A 42 3.95 0.78 -11.62
C PRO A 42 5.23 1.40 -11.06
N LEU A 43 5.47 1.15 -9.77
CA LEU A 43 6.70 1.52 -9.11
C LEU A 43 7.72 0.40 -9.28
N GLY A 44 8.98 0.80 -9.27
CA GLY A 44 10.11 -0.11 -9.37
C GLY A 44 11.17 0.28 -8.36
N ASN A 45 12.40 -0.17 -8.60
CA ASN A 45 13.52 0.24 -7.79
C ASN A 45 14.07 1.59 -8.28
N LYS A 46 13.96 2.64 -7.45
CA LYS A 46 14.61 3.93 -7.71
C LYS A 46 15.28 4.43 -6.45
N ALA A 47 16.55 4.83 -6.56
CA ALA A 47 17.29 5.46 -5.46
C ALA A 47 17.32 4.66 -4.14
N GLY A 48 17.39 3.32 -4.19
CA GLY A 48 17.37 2.45 -3.01
C GLY A 48 15.97 2.23 -2.41
N ILE A 49 14.94 2.76 -3.08
CA ILE A 49 13.54 2.56 -2.75
C ILE A 49 12.99 1.41 -3.59
N ASN A 50 12.89 0.23 -2.99
CA ASN A 50 12.30 -0.94 -3.64
C ASN A 50 10.78 -0.97 -3.39
N LEU A 51 10.02 -0.52 -4.38
CA LEU A 51 8.55 -0.55 -4.38
C LEU A 51 8.04 -1.40 -5.55
N PHE A 52 8.73 -2.50 -5.86
CA PHE A 52 8.31 -3.43 -6.90
C PHE A 52 6.99 -4.12 -6.53
N GLY A 53 5.96 -4.02 -7.38
CA GLY A 53 4.62 -4.54 -7.08
C GLY A 53 3.66 -3.50 -6.49
N TRP A 54 4.16 -2.31 -6.14
CA TRP A 54 3.35 -1.16 -5.78
C TRP A 54 3.16 -0.24 -6.98
N PHE A 55 2.19 0.66 -6.86
CA PHE A 55 1.77 1.60 -7.88
C PHE A 55 1.67 3.01 -7.30
N SER A 56 1.72 4.01 -8.17
CA SER A 56 1.37 5.38 -7.80
C SER A 56 0.34 5.96 -8.75
N ILE A 57 -0.62 6.69 -8.18
CA ILE A 57 -1.55 7.52 -8.96
C ILE A 57 -1.46 8.97 -8.51
N ARG A 58 -1.74 9.87 -9.43
CA ARG A 58 -1.84 11.31 -9.18
C ARG A 58 -3.30 11.68 -8.89
N ALA A 59 -3.50 12.47 -7.84
CA ALA A 59 -4.77 13.11 -7.52
C ALA A 59 -4.57 14.64 -7.53
N GLY A 60 -5.25 15.33 -8.44
CA GLY A 60 -5.07 16.77 -8.63
C GLY A 60 -3.62 17.14 -9.02
N HIS A 61 -3.13 18.30 -8.59
CA HIS A 61 -1.84 18.83 -9.06
C HIS A 61 -0.61 18.41 -8.24
N ARG A 62 -0.79 18.08 -6.96
CA ARG A 62 0.33 17.88 -6.02
C ARG A 62 0.27 16.59 -5.22
N ILE A 63 -0.89 15.92 -5.16
CA ILE A 63 -1.08 14.72 -4.34
C ILE A 63 -0.83 13.46 -5.17
N ARG A 64 -0.25 12.47 -4.52
CA ARG A 64 -0.19 11.09 -4.97
C ARG A 64 -0.69 10.14 -3.91
N LEU A 65 -1.20 9.01 -4.38
CA LEU A 65 -1.48 7.85 -3.57
C LEU A 65 -0.49 6.76 -3.99
N ILE A 66 0.12 6.10 -2.99
CA ILE A 66 0.92 4.90 -3.19
C ILE A 66 0.10 3.71 -2.70
N TYR A 67 -0.02 2.69 -3.53
CA TYR A 67 -0.90 1.56 -3.25
C TYR A 67 -0.36 0.25 -3.82
N GLU A 68 -0.92 -0.86 -3.36
CA GLU A 68 -0.72 -2.18 -3.97
C GLU A 68 -2.05 -2.76 -4.44
N VAL A 69 -1.96 -3.77 -5.30
CA VAL A 69 -3.13 -4.52 -5.77
C VAL A 69 -2.88 -6.00 -5.53
N GLU A 70 -3.58 -6.55 -4.56
CA GLU A 70 -3.66 -7.98 -4.30
C GLU A 70 -4.85 -8.55 -5.06
N SER A 71 -4.69 -9.69 -5.74
CA SER A 71 -5.82 -10.36 -6.39
C SER A 71 -6.10 -11.67 -5.69
N ASP A 72 -7.37 -11.87 -5.38
CA ASP A 72 -7.95 -13.19 -5.17
C ASP A 72 -8.71 -13.62 -6.45
N GLU A 73 -9.24 -14.84 -6.49
CA GLU A 73 -9.88 -15.49 -7.64
C GLU A 73 -10.96 -14.64 -8.34
N SER A 74 -11.56 -13.66 -7.66
CA SER A 74 -12.64 -12.81 -8.22
C SER A 74 -12.62 -11.34 -7.81
N VAL A 75 -11.74 -10.92 -6.90
CA VAL A 75 -11.72 -9.58 -6.31
C VAL A 75 -10.31 -9.01 -6.30
N ASP A 76 -10.17 -7.79 -6.81
CA ASP A 76 -8.98 -6.99 -6.62
C ASP A 76 -9.10 -6.22 -5.30
N HIS A 77 -8.13 -6.39 -4.42
CA HIS A 77 -7.98 -5.69 -3.16
C HIS A 77 -6.88 -4.65 -3.31
N VAL A 78 -7.27 -3.39 -3.18
CA VAL A 78 -6.36 -2.25 -3.29
C VAL A 78 -6.10 -1.70 -1.90
N ILE A 79 -4.84 -1.67 -1.48
CA ILE A 79 -4.45 -1.12 -0.18
C ILE A 79 -3.66 0.17 -0.41
N ILE A 80 -4.19 1.29 0.06
CA ILE A 80 -3.52 2.60 0.02
C ILE A 80 -2.58 2.70 1.23
N TRP A 81 -1.28 2.79 0.95
CA TRP A 81 -0.22 2.86 1.95
C TRP A 81 0.15 4.28 2.36
N ALA A 82 -0.02 5.25 1.47
CA ALA A 82 0.26 6.66 1.76
C ALA A 82 -0.52 7.60 0.84
N VAL A 83 -0.93 8.73 1.38
CA VAL A 83 -1.52 9.85 0.65
C VAL A 83 -0.73 11.12 0.96
N GLY A 84 -0.15 11.76 -0.06
CA GLY A 84 0.70 12.90 0.22
C GLY A 84 1.27 13.60 -1.00
N ARG A 85 2.06 14.64 -0.76
CA ARG A 85 2.67 15.44 -1.82
C ARG A 85 3.81 14.67 -2.51
N ARG A 86 4.00 14.89 -3.81
CA ARG A 86 5.18 14.37 -4.54
C ARG A 86 6.49 14.98 -4.06
N GLU A 87 6.45 16.23 -3.59
CA GLU A 87 7.62 17.09 -3.40
C GLU A 87 8.70 16.40 -2.56
N GLY A 88 9.94 16.43 -3.06
CA GLY A 88 11.07 15.74 -2.42
C GLY A 88 10.94 14.22 -2.31
N PHE A 89 10.03 13.58 -3.07
CA PHE A 89 9.70 12.14 -2.95
C PHE A 89 9.13 11.72 -1.59
N THR A 90 8.70 12.66 -0.75
CA THR A 90 8.23 12.42 0.63
C THR A 90 7.18 11.30 0.72
N VAL A 91 6.13 11.33 -0.11
CA VAL A 91 5.09 10.27 -0.09
C VAL A 91 5.63 8.87 -0.44
N HIS A 92 6.67 8.77 -1.27
CA HIS A 92 7.26 7.47 -1.63
C HIS A 92 8.14 6.96 -0.49
N GLN A 93 8.87 7.84 0.20
CA GLN A 93 9.66 7.50 1.38
C GLN A 93 8.77 7.04 2.54
N THR A 94 7.66 7.76 2.77
CA THR A 94 6.66 7.36 3.77
C THR A 94 6.09 5.98 3.47
N ALA A 95 5.64 5.74 2.23
CA ALA A 95 5.13 4.44 1.82
C ALA A 95 6.18 3.34 2.00
N GLN A 96 7.41 3.57 1.55
CA GLN A 96 8.50 2.62 1.70
C GLN A 96 8.77 2.27 3.16
N ALA A 97 8.84 3.26 4.04
CA ALA A 97 9.12 3.04 5.46
C ALA A 97 8.03 2.16 6.09
N ARG A 98 6.75 2.42 5.77
CA ARG A 98 5.61 1.62 6.25
C ARG A 98 5.64 0.19 5.71
N ILE A 99 5.80 0.05 4.39
CA ILE A 99 5.87 -1.25 3.71
C ILE A 99 7.00 -2.10 4.29
N ARG A 100 8.18 -1.50 4.49
CA ARG A 100 9.34 -2.18 5.07
C ARG A 100 9.09 -2.60 6.50
N ALA A 101 8.55 -1.71 7.34
CA ALA A 101 8.22 -2.05 8.72
C ALA A 101 7.21 -3.20 8.80
N PHE A 102 6.21 -3.20 7.92
CA PHE A 102 5.24 -4.29 7.79
C PHE A 102 5.90 -5.61 7.36
N THR A 103 6.70 -5.60 6.29
CA THR A 103 7.37 -6.83 5.81
C THR A 103 8.34 -7.41 6.82
N ASP A 104 9.11 -6.56 7.51
CA ASP A 104 10.04 -6.97 8.56
C ASP A 104 9.29 -7.60 9.75
N ALA A 105 8.14 -7.03 10.14
CA ALA A 105 7.29 -7.59 11.19
C ALA A 105 6.69 -8.95 10.79
N THR A 106 6.09 -9.05 9.61
CA THR A 106 5.53 -10.32 9.11
C THR A 106 6.59 -11.41 9.00
N ALA A 107 7.79 -11.09 8.53
CA ALA A 107 8.88 -12.06 8.45
C ALA A 107 9.29 -12.58 9.84
N GLN A 108 9.29 -11.71 10.85
CA GLN A 108 9.60 -12.08 12.22
C GLN A 108 8.50 -12.95 12.85
N GLU A 109 7.23 -12.61 12.63
CA GLU A 109 6.08 -13.40 13.08
C GLU A 109 6.08 -14.80 12.44
N MET A 110 6.32 -14.88 11.14
CA MET A 110 6.42 -16.17 10.43
C MET A 110 7.57 -17.03 10.95
N LYS A 111 8.71 -16.42 11.27
CA LYS A 111 9.83 -17.12 11.90
C LYS A 111 9.48 -17.67 13.28
N GLN A 112 8.71 -16.91 14.07
CA GLN A 112 8.21 -17.36 15.37
C GLN A 112 7.21 -18.51 15.24
N LEU A 113 6.25 -18.41 14.32
CA LEU A 113 5.26 -19.48 14.05
C LEU A 113 5.95 -20.78 13.59
N GLN A 114 6.94 -20.68 12.68
CA GLN A 114 7.71 -21.84 12.25
C GLN A 114 8.49 -22.49 13.40
N ALA A 115 9.04 -21.70 14.32
CA ALA A 115 9.74 -22.23 15.48
C ALA A 115 8.78 -23.02 16.40
N VAL A 116 7.57 -22.50 16.63
CA VAL A 116 6.53 -23.19 17.42
C VAL A 116 6.09 -24.49 16.75
N LEU A 117 5.81 -24.47 15.44
CA LEU A 117 5.40 -25.66 14.69
C LEU A 117 6.47 -26.77 14.72
N ARG A 118 7.76 -26.40 14.66
CA ARG A 118 8.87 -27.36 14.81
C ARG A 118 8.87 -28.02 16.19
N THR A 119 8.71 -27.23 17.26
CA THR A 119 8.66 -27.79 18.63
C THR A 119 7.42 -28.64 18.91
N ALA A 120 6.30 -28.38 18.21
CA ALA A 120 5.08 -29.18 18.35
C ALA A 120 5.14 -30.52 17.57
N GLY A 121 5.95 -30.59 16.50
CA GLY A 121 6.18 -31.81 15.72
C GLY A 121 7.12 -32.83 16.38
N ASP A 122 7.88 -32.40 17.40
CA ASP A 122 8.86 -33.23 18.13
C ASP A 122 8.30 -33.83 19.44
N MET A 123 6.98 -33.85 19.64
CA MET A 123 6.37 -34.54 20.79
C MET A 123 6.54 -36.07 20.61
N PRO A 124 7.31 -36.76 21.46
CA PRO A 124 7.44 -38.21 21.37
C PRO A 124 6.07 -38.87 21.62
N SER A 125 5.77 -39.88 20.79
CA SER A 125 4.57 -40.72 20.87
C SER A 125 4.36 -41.34 22.25
#